data_AF-A0A7T5CJC6-F1
#
_entry.id   AF-A0A7T5CJC6-F1
#
_cell.length_a   1.000
_cell.length_b   1.000
_cell.length_c   1.000
_cell.angle_alpha   90.00
_cell.angle_beta   90.00
_cell.angle_gamma   90.00
#
_symmetry.space_group_name_H-M   'P 1'
#
loop_
_entity.id
_entity.type
_entity.pdbx_description
1 polymer ?
#
loop_
_entity_poly.entity_id
_entity_poly.type
_entity_poly.pdbx_seq_one_letter_code
_entity_poly.pdbx_strand_id
1 'polypeptide(L)'
;MKALAVVFILVVLALVGLYYGGGFANLDPVEQQKNFENNIKVGMSWADVVDERAPRKFIPINPEARLGYGPELKFKKDEVEDNVKNNVYKDGFIFIYAFSANEVTEVFFDEKGNISNIHHPKTVKDLFNGTMHQ
;
A
#
# COMPACT_ATOMS: atom_id res chain seq x y z
N MET A 1 24.98 29.28 -34.41
CA MET A 1 25.37 27.92 -33.96
C MET A 1 25.51 27.77 -32.45
N LYS A 2 26.04 28.75 -31.71
CA LYS A 2 26.24 28.65 -30.24
C LYS A 2 24.94 28.51 -29.44
N ALA A 3 23.86 29.20 -29.83
CA ALA A 3 22.56 29.12 -29.14
C ALA A 3 21.88 27.75 -29.29
N LEU A 4 22.00 27.11 -30.46
CA LEU A 4 21.41 25.79 -30.71
C LEU A 4 22.09 24.69 -29.88
N ALA A 5 23.41 24.78 -29.71
CA ALA A 5 24.19 23.86 -28.90
C ALA A 5 23.83 23.97 -27.41
N VAL A 6 23.58 25.17 -26.90
CA VAL A 6 23.16 25.40 -25.50
C VAL A 6 21.77 24.83 -25.24
N VAL A 7 20.82 25.00 -26.17
CA VAL A 7 19.48 24.40 -26.07
C VAL A 7 19.56 22.87 -26.07
N PHE A 8 20.40 22.29 -26.94
CA PHE A 8 20.58 20.84 -26.98
C PHE A 8 21.16 20.28 -25.68
N ILE A 9 22.15 20.97 -25.08
CA ILE A 9 22.73 20.58 -23.79
C ILE A 9 21.68 20.69 -22.67
N LEU A 10 20.85 21.73 -22.67
CA LEU A 10 19.77 21.88 -21.67
C LEU A 10 18.69 20.80 -21.83
N VAL A 11 18.34 20.42 -23.06
CA VAL A 11 17.40 19.32 -23.32
C VAL A 11 17.99 17.98 -22.89
N VAL A 12 19.27 17.73 -23.15
CA VAL A 12 19.95 16.51 -22.68
C VAL A 12 20.07 16.50 -21.16
N LEU A 13 20.41 17.61 -20.50
CA LEU A 13 20.44 17.70 -19.04
C LEU A 13 19.04 17.59 -18.42
N ALA A 14 17.99 18.05 -19.09
CA ALA A 14 16.61 17.85 -18.66
C ALA A 14 16.17 16.40 -18.85
N LEU A 15 16.57 15.72 -19.92
CA LEU A 15 16.30 14.30 -20.14
C LEU A 15 17.11 13.40 -19.21
N VAL A 16 18.37 13.75 -18.93
CA VAL A 16 19.22 13.11 -17.92
C VAL A 16 18.69 13.42 -16.52
N GLY A 17 18.23 14.64 -16.26
CA GLY A 17 17.57 15.04 -15.02
C GLY A 17 16.20 14.38 -14.82
N LEU A 18 15.47 14.05 -15.89
CA LEU A 18 14.27 13.21 -15.82
C LEU A 18 14.63 11.73 -15.67
N TYR A 19 15.72 11.27 -16.28
CA TYR A 19 16.22 9.90 -16.18
C TYR A 19 16.82 9.59 -14.79
N TYR A 20 17.45 10.57 -14.14
CA TYR A 20 18.06 10.44 -12.81
C TYR A 20 17.26 11.10 -11.67
N GLY A 21 16.43 12.10 -11.95
CA GLY A 21 15.59 12.82 -10.97
C GLY A 21 14.11 12.41 -11.00
N GLY A 22 13.67 11.69 -12.03
CA GLY A 22 12.37 11.03 -12.11
C GLY A 22 12.35 9.62 -11.51
N GLY A 23 13.17 9.38 -10.49
CA GLY A 23 13.07 8.24 -9.59
C GLY A 23 13.00 6.88 -10.28
N PHE A 24 14.16 6.24 -10.42
CA PHE A 24 14.29 4.79 -10.25
C PHE A 24 13.89 4.38 -8.81
N ALA A 25 12.75 4.87 -8.30
CA ALA A 25 12.18 4.51 -7.02
C ALA A 25 11.59 3.09 -7.14
N ASN A 26 12.51 2.13 -7.09
CA ASN A 26 12.37 0.71 -6.80
C ASN A 26 11.35 -0.05 -7.64
N LEU A 27 11.78 -0.55 -8.79
CA LEU A 27 11.11 -1.68 -9.46
C LEU A 27 11.17 -2.97 -8.62
N ASP A 28 11.95 -3.01 -7.54
CA ASP A 28 11.99 -4.14 -6.61
C ASP A 28 10.78 -4.09 -5.66
N PRO A 29 9.83 -5.03 -5.76
CA PRO A 29 8.66 -5.10 -4.88
C PRO A 29 9.02 -5.26 -3.40
N VAL A 30 10.13 -5.94 -3.09
CA VAL A 30 10.59 -6.18 -1.71
C VAL A 30 11.01 -4.86 -1.07
N GLU A 31 11.77 -4.05 -1.80
CA GLU A 31 12.21 -2.75 -1.29
C GLU A 31 11.04 -1.77 -1.18
N GLN A 32 10.09 -1.79 -2.12
CA GLN A 32 8.85 -1.01 -2.00
C GLN A 32 8.05 -1.38 -0.76
N GLN A 33 7.87 -2.69 -0.50
CA GLN A 33 7.16 -3.17 0.68
C GLN A 33 7.85 -2.71 1.96
N LYS A 34 9.16 -2.90 2.05
CA LYS A 34 9.95 -2.50 3.21
C LYS A 34 9.89 -0.99 3.46
N ASN A 35 9.97 -0.18 2.41
CA ASN A 35 9.89 1.27 2.53
C ASN A 35 8.51 1.71 3.02
N PHE A 36 7.44 1.12 2.47
CA PHE A 36 6.07 1.36 2.94
C PHE A 36 5.93 1.00 4.43
N GLU A 37 6.42 -0.16 4.84
CA GLU A 37 6.32 -0.64 6.23
C GLU A 37 7.14 0.18 7.23
N ASN A 38 8.28 0.73 6.81
CA ASN A 38 9.06 1.63 7.65
C ASN A 38 8.34 2.96 7.91
N ASN A 39 7.42 3.34 7.03
CA ASN A 39 6.70 4.61 7.10
C ASN A 39 5.37 4.51 7.86
N ILE A 40 4.86 3.29 8.10
CA ILE A 40 3.62 3.05 8.83
C ILE A 40 3.87 2.40 10.19
N LYS A 41 2.99 2.65 11.16
CA LYS A 41 3.10 2.08 12.51
C LYS A 41 1.73 1.97 13.19
N VAL A 42 1.61 1.00 14.10
CA VAL A 42 0.43 0.84 14.95
C VAL A 42 0.02 2.18 15.58
N GLY A 43 -1.28 2.49 15.53
CA GLY A 43 -1.87 3.75 15.97
C GLY A 43 -1.91 4.86 14.91
N MET A 44 -1.28 4.69 13.74
CA MET A 44 -1.40 5.65 12.62
C MET A 44 -2.81 5.60 12.02
N SER A 45 -3.33 6.73 11.53
CA SER A 45 -4.65 6.77 10.93
C SER A 45 -4.66 6.14 9.52
N TRP A 46 -5.79 5.59 9.10
CA TRP A 46 -5.95 5.07 7.74
C TRP A 46 -5.69 6.13 6.66
N ALA A 47 -5.99 7.39 6.95
CA ALA A 47 -5.77 8.49 6.03
C ALA A 47 -4.27 8.72 5.81
N ASP A 48 -3.47 8.73 6.88
CA ASP A 48 -2.01 8.86 6.77
C ASP A 48 -1.39 7.68 6.01
N VAL A 49 -1.91 6.46 6.22
CA VAL A 49 -1.46 5.26 5.47
C VAL A 49 -1.79 5.38 3.99
N VAL A 50 -2.97 5.90 3.64
CA VAL A 50 -3.38 6.13 2.25
C VAL A 50 -2.53 7.19 1.57
N ASP A 51 -2.12 8.22 2.32
CA ASP A 51 -1.27 9.29 1.80
C ASP A 51 0.16 8.79 1.53
N GLU A 52 0.65 7.80 2.29
CA GLU A 52 1.88 7.06 1.97
C GLU A 52 1.70 6.18 0.72
N ARG A 53 0.63 5.37 0.68
CA ARG A 53 0.27 4.58 -0.49
C ARG A 53 -1.22 4.25 -0.49
N ALA A 54 -1.92 4.58 -1.58
CA ALA A 54 -3.33 4.23 -1.71
C ALA A 54 -3.52 2.72 -1.98
N PRO A 55 -4.39 2.02 -1.22
CA PRO A 55 -4.72 0.63 -1.50
C PRO A 55 -5.62 0.55 -2.73
N ARG A 56 -5.58 -0.59 -3.43
CA ARG A 56 -6.53 -0.85 -4.52
C ARG A 56 -7.88 -1.33 -4.01
N LYS A 57 -7.84 -2.09 -2.91
CA LYS A 57 -8.97 -2.80 -2.35
C LYS A 57 -8.85 -2.88 -0.83
N PHE A 58 -9.98 -3.11 -0.19
CA PHE A 58 -10.05 -3.30 1.25
C PHE A 58 -11.13 -4.31 1.60
N ILE A 59 -11.09 -4.81 2.82
CA ILE A 59 -12.05 -5.78 3.34
C ILE A 59 -12.57 -5.28 4.69
N PRO A 60 -13.88 -4.98 4.84
CA PRO A 60 -14.49 -4.77 6.14
C PRO A 60 -14.42 -6.06 6.98
N ILE A 61 -14.12 -5.95 8.27
CA ILE A 61 -14.19 -7.09 9.17
C ILE A 61 -15.67 -7.33 9.50
N ASN A 62 -16.09 -8.60 9.47
CA ASN A 62 -17.45 -9.00 9.81
C ASN A 62 -17.40 -10.35 10.56
N PRO A 63 -17.44 -10.34 11.90
CA PRO A 63 -17.38 -11.56 12.71
C PRO A 63 -18.52 -12.55 12.45
N GLU A 64 -19.66 -12.08 11.91
CA GLU A 64 -20.80 -12.93 11.56
C GLU A 64 -20.61 -13.67 10.23
N ALA A 65 -19.64 -13.24 9.41
CA ALA A 65 -19.30 -13.93 8.18
C ALA A 65 -18.54 -15.24 8.47
N ARG A 66 -18.68 -16.23 7.58
CA ARG A 66 -18.08 -17.57 7.74
C ARG A 66 -16.57 -17.55 8.02
N LEU A 67 -15.85 -16.56 7.49
CA LEU A 67 -14.40 -16.41 7.65
C LEU A 67 -14.01 -15.22 8.55
N GLY A 68 -14.98 -14.54 9.18
CA GLY A 68 -14.75 -13.31 9.94
C GLY A 68 -14.50 -12.06 9.07
N TYR A 69 -14.61 -12.19 7.75
CA TYR A 69 -14.32 -11.13 6.78
C TYR A 69 -15.54 -10.85 5.88
N GLY A 70 -15.78 -9.57 5.60
CA GLY A 70 -16.73 -9.12 4.60
C GLY A 70 -16.24 -9.33 3.16
N PRO A 71 -17.02 -8.87 2.17
CA PRO A 71 -16.59 -8.92 0.78
C PRO A 71 -15.41 -7.98 0.52
N GLU A 72 -14.59 -8.34 -0.45
CA GLU A 72 -13.55 -7.44 -0.96
C GLU A 72 -14.18 -6.29 -1.75
N LEU A 73 -13.86 -5.06 -1.36
CA LEU A 73 -14.40 -3.83 -1.94
C LEU A 73 -13.28 -3.04 -2.62
N LYS A 74 -13.64 -2.31 -3.68
CA LYS A 74 -12.71 -1.36 -4.30
C LYS A 74 -12.52 -0.17 -3.37
N PHE A 75 -11.29 0.29 -3.21
CA PHE A 75 -11.02 1.46 -2.40
C PHE A 75 -11.55 2.74 -3.06
N LYS A 76 -12.26 3.55 -2.26
CA LYS A 76 -12.60 4.94 -2.56
C LYS A 76 -12.45 5.74 -1.28
N LYS A 77 -11.63 6.79 -1.30
CA LYS A 77 -11.27 7.57 -0.10
C LYS A 77 -12.53 8.09 0.62
N ASP A 78 -13.43 8.74 -0.12
CA ASP A 78 -14.66 9.31 0.42
C ASP A 78 -15.58 8.25 1.06
N GLU A 79 -15.69 7.07 0.45
CA GLU A 79 -16.52 5.97 0.95
C GLU A 79 -15.98 5.41 2.26
N VAL A 80 -14.66 5.25 2.36
CA VAL A 80 -14.01 4.80 3.61
C VAL A 80 -14.15 5.87 4.68
N GLU A 81 -13.92 7.14 4.34
CA GLU A 81 -14.05 8.26 5.27
C GLU A 81 -15.45 8.35 5.87
N ASP A 82 -16.49 8.30 5.03
CA ASP A 82 -17.88 8.34 5.46
C ASP A 82 -18.23 7.12 6.33
N ASN A 83 -17.77 5.93 5.96
CA ASN A 83 -18.07 4.71 6.71
C ASN A 83 -17.36 4.66 8.07
N VAL A 84 -16.13 5.17 8.18
CA VAL A 84 -15.44 5.31 9.46
C VAL A 84 -16.14 6.34 10.35
N LYS A 85 -16.48 7.53 9.81
CA LYS A 85 -17.20 8.57 10.57
C LYS A 85 -18.55 8.11 11.08
N ASN A 86 -19.28 7.33 10.27
CA ASN A 86 -20.60 6.81 10.62
C ASN A 86 -20.54 5.48 11.39
N ASN A 87 -19.34 5.02 11.79
CA ASN A 87 -19.13 3.77 12.52
C ASN A 87 -19.78 2.55 11.85
N VAL A 88 -19.67 2.47 10.52
CA VAL A 88 -20.14 1.33 9.72
C VAL A 88 -19.17 0.15 9.86
N TYR A 89 -17.87 0.41 9.94
CA TYR A 89 -16.83 -0.61 10.15
C TYR A 89 -16.60 -0.89 11.64
N LYS A 90 -17.64 -1.36 12.33
CA LYS A 90 -17.65 -1.56 13.79
C LYS A 90 -16.57 -2.51 14.31
N ASP A 91 -16.17 -3.47 13.49
CA ASP A 91 -15.14 -4.46 13.82
C ASP A 91 -13.79 -4.13 13.15
N GLY A 92 -13.70 -2.97 12.51
CA GLY A 92 -12.54 -2.56 11.73
C GLY A 92 -12.58 -3.00 10.27
N PHE A 93 -11.45 -2.79 9.59
CA PHE A 93 -11.27 -3.11 8.18
C PHE A 93 -9.79 -3.33 7.85
N ILE A 94 -9.52 -3.88 6.68
CA ILE A 94 -8.18 -4.30 6.26
C ILE A 94 -7.86 -3.66 4.92
N PHE A 95 -6.71 -3.00 4.81
CA PHE A 95 -6.13 -2.64 3.52
C PHE A 95 -5.15 -3.70 3.06
N ILE A 96 -5.26 -4.09 1.78
CA ILE A 96 -4.38 -5.07 1.15
C ILE A 96 -3.45 -4.35 0.17
N TYR A 97 -2.16 -4.43 0.45
CA TYR A 97 -1.09 -3.90 -0.39
C TYR A 97 -0.34 -5.05 -1.06
N ALA A 98 -0.65 -5.31 -2.32
CA ALA A 98 0.11 -6.24 -3.15
C ALA A 98 1.19 -5.48 -3.93
N PHE A 99 2.45 -5.64 -3.53
CA PHE A 99 3.61 -5.11 -4.23
C PHE A 99 4.04 -6.05 -5.37
N SER A 100 3.90 -7.35 -5.15
CA SER A 100 3.98 -8.39 -6.18
C SER A 100 3.08 -9.58 -5.83
N ALA A 101 3.14 -10.67 -6.62
CA ALA A 101 2.47 -11.92 -6.28
C ALA A 101 2.99 -12.58 -4.98
N ASN A 102 4.20 -12.21 -4.55
CA ASN A 102 4.87 -12.80 -3.40
C ASN A 102 5.12 -11.81 -2.26
N GLU A 103 4.87 -10.52 -2.48
CA GLU A 103 5.14 -9.45 -1.52
C GLU A 103 3.81 -8.73 -1.25
N VAL A 104 3.15 -9.12 -0.15
CA VAL A 104 1.84 -8.64 0.26
C VAL A 104 1.89 -8.19 1.71
N THR A 105 1.30 -7.03 2.00
CA THR A 105 1.12 -6.51 3.36
C THR A 105 -0.36 -6.25 3.60
N GLU A 106 -0.87 -6.76 4.71
CA GLU A 106 -2.21 -6.50 5.20
C GLU A 106 -2.13 -5.55 6.40
N VAL A 107 -2.81 -4.41 6.31
CA VAL A 107 -2.86 -3.43 7.40
C VAL A 107 -4.25 -3.44 7.98
N PHE A 108 -4.36 -3.79 9.26
CA PHE A 108 -5.61 -3.88 10.00
C PHE A 108 -5.87 -2.56 10.69
N PHE A 109 -7.11 -2.09 10.59
CA PHE A 109 -7.59 -0.88 11.22
C PHE A 109 -8.69 -1.22 12.22
N ASP A 110 -8.71 -0.51 13.35
CA ASP A 110 -9.81 -0.57 14.32
C ASP A 110 -11.05 0.20 13.84
N GLU A 111 -12.11 0.20 14.65
CA GLU A 111 -13.37 0.93 14.40
C GLU A 111 -13.19 2.45 14.24
N LYS A 112 -12.08 2.99 14.78
CA LYS A 112 -11.73 4.42 14.69
C LYS A 112 -10.84 4.71 13.49
N GLY A 113 -10.48 3.68 12.72
CA GLY A 113 -9.63 3.79 11.55
C GLY A 113 -8.16 3.99 11.89
N ASN A 114 -7.67 3.50 13.04
CA ASN A 114 -6.23 3.49 13.36
C ASN A 114 -5.64 2.10 13.16
N ILE A 115 -4.37 2.01 12.75
CA ILE A 115 -3.69 0.73 12.58
C ILE A 115 -3.71 -0.02 13.92
N SER A 116 -4.31 -1.19 13.94
CA SER A 116 -4.30 -2.11 15.08
C SER A 116 -3.23 -3.19 14.91
N ASN A 117 -2.98 -3.63 13.68
CA ASN A 117 -1.99 -4.66 13.37
C ASN A 117 -1.47 -4.53 11.94
N ILE A 118 -0.27 -5.04 11.68
CA ILE A 118 0.33 -5.17 10.35
C ILE A 118 0.72 -6.63 10.19
N HIS A 119 0.28 -7.26 9.10
CA HIS A 119 0.45 -8.69 8.87
C HIS A 119 1.01 -8.97 7.48
N HIS A 120 1.83 -10.02 7.40
CA HIS A 120 2.44 -10.52 6.18
C HIS A 120 1.83 -11.89 5.89
N PRO A 121 0.77 -11.96 5.08
CA PRO A 121 0.16 -13.24 4.76
C PRO A 121 1.18 -14.13 4.05
N LYS A 122 1.22 -15.40 4.45
CA LYS A 122 2.04 -16.40 3.77
C LYS A 122 1.57 -16.55 2.33
N THR A 123 2.52 -16.52 1.41
CA THR A 123 2.28 -16.55 -0.02
C THR A 123 2.47 -17.95 -0.58
N VAL A 124 2.10 -18.15 -1.85
CA VAL A 124 2.32 -19.43 -2.55
C VAL A 124 3.83 -19.76 -2.62
N LYS A 125 4.70 -18.75 -2.64
CA LYS A 125 6.16 -18.93 -2.54
C LYS A 125 6.57 -19.60 -1.23
N ASP A 126 5.91 -19.28 -0.11
CA ASP A 126 6.18 -19.90 1.19
C ASP A 126 5.72 -21.36 1.24
N LEU A 127 4.66 -21.69 0.50
CA LEU A 127 4.27 -23.08 0.27
C LEU A 127 5.34 -23.84 -0.51
N PHE A 128 5.84 -23.27 -1.62
CA PHE A 128 6.89 -23.91 -2.43
C PHE A 128 8.22 -24.07 -1.67
N ASN A 129 8.55 -23.12 -0.79
CA ASN A 129 9.79 -23.15 0.00
C ASN A 129 9.67 -23.98 1.30
N GLY A 130 8.49 -24.55 1.59
CA GLY A 130 8.27 -25.35 2.80
C GLY A 130 8.19 -24.54 4.10
N THR A 131 8.05 -23.21 4.05
CA THR A 131 7.98 -22.30 5.20
C THR A 131 6.54 -22.04 5.67
N MET A 132 5.54 -22.67 5.05
CA MET A 132 4.13 -22.49 5.38
C MET A 132 3.78 -22.86 6.84
N HIS A 133 4.55 -23.73 7.49
CA HIS A 133 4.29 -24.22 8.85
C HIS A 133 5.19 -23.65 9.95
N GLN A 134 6.17 -22.80 9.61
CA GLN A 134 7.04 -22.12 10.58
C GLN A 134 6.43 -20.80 11.05
#